data_AF-A0A2M4B050-F1
#
_entry.id   AF-A0A2M4B050-F1
#
_cell.length_a   1.000
_cell.length_b   1.000
_cell.length_c   1.000
_cell.angle_alpha   90.00
_cell.angle_beta   90.00
_cell.angle_gamma   90.00
#
_symmetry.space_group_name_H-M   'P 1'
#
loop_
_entity.id
_entity.type
_entity.pdbx_description
1 polymer ?
#
loop_
_entity_poly.entity_id
_entity_poly.type
_entity_poly.pdbx_seq_one_letter_code
_entity_poly.pdbx_strand_id
1 'polypeptide(L)'
;VHTVHEKIAVKSCEPCGKGFTTKSGYISHMRTHHNIGDQYQCEICKKIFNHASGRREHIQRMHFAEYKYECQICPKKFKDRNALKNHAR
;
A
#
# COMPACT_ATOMS: atom_id res chain seq x y z
N VAL A 1 -35.02 -0.30 11.74
CA VAL A 1 -33.66 -0.88 11.65
C VAL A 1 -33.55 -1.58 10.32
N HIS A 2 -33.07 -0.87 9.28
CA HIS A 2 -32.90 -1.47 7.97
C HIS A 2 -31.65 -2.36 7.97
N THR A 3 -31.85 -3.52 7.36
CA THR A 3 -31.12 -4.77 7.44
C THR A 3 -29.66 -4.63 7.03
N VAL A 4 -28.76 -4.91 7.99
CA VAL A 4 -27.30 -4.99 7.81
C VAL A 4 -26.87 -6.23 6.98
N HIS A 5 -27.83 -7.02 6.48
CA HIS A 5 -27.60 -8.31 5.80
C HIS A 5 -27.81 -8.27 4.28
N GLU A 6 -28.39 -7.23 3.72
CA GLU A 6 -28.49 -7.10 2.26
C GLU A 6 -27.23 -6.42 1.74
N LYS A 7 -26.25 -7.22 1.30
CA LYS A 7 -25.08 -6.72 0.56
C LYS A 7 -25.54 -6.23 -0.82
N ILE A 8 -26.18 -5.08 -0.85
CA ILE A 8 -26.54 -4.38 -2.09
C ILE A 8 -25.22 -3.97 -2.74
N ALA A 9 -24.89 -4.63 -3.85
CA ALA A 9 -23.74 -4.27 -4.64
C ALA A 9 -24.00 -2.91 -5.30
N VAL A 10 -23.18 -1.92 -4.98
CA VAL A 10 -23.22 -0.58 -5.58
C VAL A 10 -22.52 -0.58 -6.94
N LYS A 11 -21.52 -1.45 -7.11
CA LYS A 11 -20.80 -1.68 -8.36
C LYS A 11 -20.48 -3.15 -8.55
N SER A 12 -20.51 -3.61 -9.79
CA SER A 12 -20.22 -5.00 -10.16
C SER A 12 -19.12 -5.04 -11.21
N CYS A 13 -18.26 -6.04 -11.13
CA CYS A 13 -17.28 -6.32 -12.17
C CYS A 13 -17.94 -7.12 -13.29
N GLU A 14 -18.02 -6.57 -14.50
CA GLU A 14 -18.60 -7.27 -15.65
C GLU A 14 -17.80 -8.52 -16.04
N PRO A 15 -16.45 -8.49 -16.11
CA PRO A 15 -15.66 -9.67 -16.44
C PRO A 15 -15.85 -10.90 -15.54
N CYS A 16 -16.17 -10.73 -14.25
CA CYS A 16 -16.25 -11.85 -13.31
C CYS A 16 -17.54 -11.88 -12.45
N GLY A 17 -18.48 -10.97 -12.67
CA GLY A 17 -19.75 -10.88 -11.95
C GLY A 17 -19.68 -10.45 -10.49
N LYS A 18 -18.48 -10.19 -9.94
CA LYS A 18 -18.32 -9.90 -8.50
C LYS A 18 -18.92 -8.55 -8.12
N GLY A 19 -19.81 -8.55 -7.13
CA GLY A 19 -20.42 -7.35 -6.56
C GLY A 19 -19.60 -6.72 -5.42
N PHE A 20 -19.62 -5.39 -5.35
CA PHE A 20 -18.93 -4.59 -4.34
C PHE A 20 -19.89 -3.58 -3.72
N THR A 21 -19.88 -3.49 -2.39
CA THR A 21 -20.69 -2.53 -1.63
C THR A 21 -20.05 -1.14 -1.56
N THR A 22 -18.79 -0.99 -2.00
CA THR A 22 -18.05 0.28 -1.99
C THR A 22 -17.35 0.54 -3.32
N LYS A 23 -17.32 1.81 -3.74
CA LYS A 23 -16.61 2.25 -4.95
C LYS A 23 -15.11 1.97 -4.86
N SER A 24 -14.49 2.20 -3.70
CA SER A 24 -13.06 1.95 -3.46
C SER A 24 -12.71 0.46 -3.59
N GLY A 25 -13.57 -0.43 -3.08
CA GLY A 25 -13.41 -1.88 -3.24
C GLY A 25 -13.51 -2.32 -4.70
N TYR A 26 -14.48 -1.81 -5.45
CA TYR A 26 -14.60 -2.06 -6.88
C TYR A 26 -13.36 -1.59 -7.67
N ILE A 27 -12.92 -0.34 -7.46
CA ILE A 27 -11.73 0.21 -8.14
C ILE A 27 -10.48 -0.61 -7.80
N SER A 28 -10.29 -0.99 -6.53
CA SER A 28 -9.16 -1.84 -6.14
C SER A 28 -9.18 -3.17 -6.86
N HIS A 29 -10.36 -3.81 -6.96
CA HIS A 29 -10.50 -5.07 -7.67
C HIS A 29 -10.17 -4.93 -9.16
N MET A 30 -10.69 -3.89 -9.83
CA MET A 30 -10.38 -3.65 -11.24
C MET A 30 -8.87 -3.45 -11.46
N ARG A 31 -8.19 -2.75 -10.55
CA ARG A 31 -6.73 -2.57 -10.63
C ARG A 31 -5.94 -3.85 -10.42
N THR A 32 -6.26 -4.64 -9.39
CA THR A 32 -5.45 -5.82 -9.04
C THR A 32 -5.77 -7.04 -9.87
N HIS A 33 -7.02 -7.17 -10.32
CA HIS A 33 -7.51 -8.36 -11.00
C HIS A 33 -7.56 -8.19 -12.51
N HIS A 34 -7.82 -6.97 -12.99
CA HIS A 34 -7.95 -6.65 -14.41
C HIS A 34 -6.88 -5.67 -14.92
N ASN A 35 -6.01 -5.14 -14.05
CA ASN A 35 -5.02 -4.10 -14.39
C ASN A 35 -5.64 -2.83 -14.98
N ILE A 36 -6.89 -2.52 -14.61
CA ILE A 36 -7.64 -1.36 -15.11
C ILE A 36 -7.72 -0.28 -14.04
N GLY A 37 -7.36 0.94 -14.41
CA GLY A 37 -7.49 2.16 -13.59
C GLY A 37 -6.17 2.74 -13.12
N ASP A 38 -6.23 3.92 -12.50
CA ASP A 38 -5.03 4.66 -12.08
C ASP A 38 -4.20 3.87 -11.08
N GLN A 39 -2.93 3.64 -11.40
CA GLN A 39 -1.99 3.04 -10.49
C GLN A 39 -1.22 4.13 -9.73
N TYR A 40 -0.79 3.82 -8.51
CA TYR A 40 -0.01 4.75 -7.71
C TYR A 40 1.48 4.50 -7.93
N GLN A 41 2.05 5.17 -8.92
CA GLN A 41 3.48 5.08 -9.20
C GLN A 41 4.31 5.92 -8.23
N CYS A 42 5.39 5.35 -7.70
CA CYS A 42 6.42 6.09 -6.99
C CYS A 42 7.21 6.96 -7.98
N GLU A 43 7.27 8.26 -7.74
CA GLU A 43 7.93 9.17 -8.69
C GLU A 43 9.46 9.03 -8.68
N ILE A 44 10.02 8.51 -7.59
CA ILE A 44 11.47 8.38 -7.35
C ILE A 44 12.02 7.11 -8.02
N CYS A 45 11.43 5.94 -7.78
CA CYS A 45 11.91 4.66 -8.33
C CYS A 45 10.97 4.00 -9.34
N LYS A 46 9.89 4.67 -9.74
CA LYS A 46 8.88 4.20 -10.71
C LYS A 46 8.15 2.91 -10.32
N LYS A 47 8.32 2.41 -9.08
CA LYS A 47 7.57 1.26 -8.57
C LYS A 47 6.07 1.55 -8.48
N ILE A 48 5.25 0.61 -8.91
CA ILE A 48 3.80 0.75 -8.99
C ILE A 48 3.10 0.12 -7.78
N PHE A 49 2.06 0.78 -7.26
CA PHE A 49 1.25 0.34 -6.13
C PHE A 49 -0.24 0.38 -6.46
N ASN A 50 -1.00 -0.54 -5.86
CA ASN A 50 -2.46 -0.63 -6.03
C ASN A 50 -3.25 0.35 -5.16
N HIS A 51 -2.61 0.88 -4.10
CA HIS A 51 -3.21 1.84 -3.17
C HIS A 51 -2.29 3.03 -2.87
N ALA A 52 -2.89 4.22 -2.69
CA ALA A 52 -2.16 5.44 -2.38
C ALA A 52 -1.39 5.35 -1.06
N SER A 53 -1.97 4.70 -0.04
CA SER A 53 -1.33 4.46 1.25
C SER A 53 -0.07 3.62 1.11
N GLY A 54 -0.12 2.55 0.31
CA GLY A 54 1.04 1.70 0.02
C GLY A 54 2.18 2.47 -0.66
N ARG A 55 1.86 3.30 -1.67
CA ARG A 55 2.85 4.20 -2.30
C ARG A 55 3.45 5.17 -1.28
N ARG A 56 2.61 5.81 -0.46
CA ARG A 56 3.05 6.79 0.53
C ARG A 56 3.97 6.15 1.57
N GLU A 57 3.58 4.99 2.11
CA GLU A 57 4.41 4.23 3.05
C GLU A 57 5.75 3.84 2.43
N HIS A 58 5.74 3.35 1.19
CA HIS A 58 6.95 3.04 0.45
C HIS A 58 7.86 4.27 0.31
N ILE A 59 7.32 5.41 -0.11
CA ILE A 59 8.08 6.66 -0.26
C ILE A 59 8.71 7.04 1.09
N GLN A 60 7.93 7.02 2.17
CA GLN A 60 8.40 7.35 3.52
C GLN A 60 9.45 6.36 4.04
N ARG A 61 9.36 5.07 3.72
CA ARG A 61 10.29 4.05 4.26
C ARG A 61 11.51 3.79 3.40
N MET A 62 11.43 4.02 2.09
CA MET A 62 12.48 3.65 1.14
C MET A 62 13.22 4.86 0.56
N HIS A 63 12.60 6.03 0.56
CA HIS A 63 13.18 7.23 -0.04
C HIS A 63 13.39 8.37 0.95
N PHE A 64 12.45 8.53 1.88
CA PHE A 64 12.52 9.56 2.94
C PHE A 64 12.58 8.94 4.33
N ALA A 65 13.16 7.74 4.46
CA ALA A 65 13.33 7.16 5.77
C ALA A 65 14.23 8.08 6.59
N GLU A 66 13.61 8.76 7.57
CA GLU A 66 14.32 9.40 8.65
C GLU A 66 14.90 8.28 9.51
N TYR A 67 16.05 7.76 9.08
CA TYR A 67 16.80 6.82 9.87
C TYR A 67 17.40 7.57 11.05
N LYS A 68 16.71 7.51 12.19
CA LYS A 68 17.12 8.21 13.42
C LYS A 68 18.33 7.57 14.09
N TYR A 69 18.69 6.37 13.68
CA TYR A 69 19.72 5.57 14.33
C TYR A 69 20.77 5.14 13.31
N GLU A 70 22.03 5.48 13.57
CA GLU A 70 23.16 5.17 12.70
C GLU A 70 24.13 4.23 13.42
N CYS A 71 24.66 3.25 12.69
CA CYS A 71 25.74 2.42 13.21
C CYS A 71 27.03 3.24 13.30
N GLN A 72 27.70 3.21 14.44
CA GLN A 72 28.97 3.95 14.63
C GLN A 72 30.16 3.31 13.90
N ILE A 73 29.99 2.11 13.34
CA ILE A 73 31.05 1.32 12.69
C ILE A 73 30.88 1.32 11.15
N CYS A 74 29.67 1.53 10.63
CA CYS A 74 29.40 1.47 9.20
C CYS A 74 28.31 2.47 8.79
N PRO A 75 28.20 2.85 7.51
CA PRO A 75 27.25 3.88 7.06
C PRO A 75 25.77 3.42 7.05
N LYS A 76 25.44 2.29 7.69
CA LYS A 76 24.08 1.77 7.74
C LYS A 76 23.24 2.58 8.74
N LYS A 77 22.04 2.95 8.31
CA LYS A 77 21.06 3.66 9.11
C LYS A 77 19.78 2.84 9.30
N PHE A 78 19.13 3.02 10.44
CA PHE A 78 18.03 2.20 10.93
C PHE A 78 16.86 3.08 11.40
N LYS A 79 15.65 2.57 11.18
CA LYS A 79 14.40 3.29 11.51
C LYS A 79 14.08 3.28 13.01
N ASP A 80 14.62 2.31 13.75
CA ASP A 80 14.38 2.11 15.18
C ASP A 80 15.59 1.47 15.89
N ARG A 81 15.66 1.62 17.22
CA ARG A 81 16.77 1.10 18.04
C ARG A 81 16.90 -0.42 17.97
N ASN A 82 15.80 -1.16 17.80
CA ASN A 82 15.83 -2.62 17.82
C ASN A 82 16.49 -3.15 16.54
N ALA A 83 16.21 -2.52 15.39
CA ALA A 83 16.89 -2.80 14.14
C ALA A 83 18.39 -2.51 14.20
N LEU A 84 18.82 -1.39 14.82
CA LEU A 84 20.24 -1.11 15.05
C LEU A 84 20.87 -2.15 15.99
N LYS A 85 20.21 -2.50 17.10
CA LYS A 85 20.70 -3.47 18.08
C LYS A 85 20.89 -4.86 17.48
N ASN A 86 19.96 -5.31 16.64
CA ASN A 86 20.07 -6.58 15.93
C ASN A 86 21.19 -6.56 14.89
N HIS A 87 21.48 -5.40 14.28
CA HIS A 87 22.60 -5.24 13.37
C HIS A 87 23.96 -5.24 14.09
N ALA A 88 24.03 -4.64 15.28
CA ALA A 88 25.25 -4.50 16.08
C ALA A 88 25.54 -5.72 16.97
N ARG A 89 24.79 -6.81 16.81
CA ARG A 89 24.98 -8.08 17.52
C ARG A 89 25.93 -9.00 16.78
#